data_AF-A0A265Q2Q3-F1
#
_entry.id   AF-A0A265Q2Q3-F1
#
_cell.length_a   1.000
_cell.length_b   1.000
_cell.length_c   1.000
_cell.angle_alpha   90.00
_cell.angle_beta   90.00
_cell.angle_gamma   90.00
#
_symmetry.space_group_name_H-M   'P 1'
#
loop_
_entity.id
_entity.type
_entity.pdbx_description
1 polymer ?
#
loop_
_entity_poly.entity_id
_entity_poly.type
_entity_poly.pdbx_seq_one_letter_code
_entity_poly.pdbx_strand_id
1 'polypeptide(L)'
;MNTVQNPTKYEPTEKEKALLEVLINPENRMKSITDICKIAKCSRSTYYEAFSKPEFVEIYKQYSVDLVKQSVASVLNTFIREAQRGSFQHGKVLLEMAGVYTEKQQLDHSGNINTNNPYEGLTKEQLLKLASDEE
;
A
#
# COMPACT_ATOMS: atom_id res chain seq x y z
N MET A 1 -21.75 -18.88 28.69
CA MET A 1 -20.71 -17.83 28.72
C MET A 1 -19.63 -18.23 27.72
N ASN A 2 -19.64 -17.66 26.52
CA ASN A 2 -18.60 -17.90 25.52
C ASN A 2 -17.39 -17.04 25.90
N THR A 3 -16.31 -17.68 26.33
CA THR A 3 -15.04 -17.01 26.62
C THR A 3 -14.41 -16.64 25.28
N VAL A 4 -14.47 -15.35 24.93
CA VAL A 4 -13.67 -14.76 23.84
C VAL A 4 -12.22 -14.83 24.30
N GLN A 5 -11.50 -15.87 23.87
CA GLN A 5 -10.05 -15.93 24.04
C GLN A 5 -9.46 -14.89 23.08
N ASN A 6 -8.83 -13.85 23.64
CA ASN A 6 -7.99 -12.94 22.86
C ASN A 6 -6.91 -13.78 22.17
N PRO A 7 -6.68 -13.65 20.85
CA PRO A 7 -5.60 -14.36 20.19
C PRO A 7 -4.29 -13.94 20.85
N THR A 8 -3.55 -14.90 21.39
CA THR A 8 -2.22 -14.68 21.94
C THR A 8 -1.38 -13.98 20.89
N LYS A 9 -0.80 -12.82 21.22
CA LYS A 9 0.10 -12.08 20.33
C LYS A 9 1.19 -13.04 19.86
N TYR A 10 1.25 -13.30 18.55
CA TYR A 10 2.23 -14.21 17.97
C TYR A 10 3.65 -13.76 18.32
N GLU A 11 4.44 -14.68 18.85
CA GLU A 11 5.84 -14.47 19.17
C GLU A 11 6.70 -15.40 18.31
N PRO A 12 7.60 -14.86 17.47
CA PRO A 12 8.49 -15.69 16.66
C PRO A 12 9.39 -16.56 17.54
N THR A 13 9.59 -17.81 17.13
CA THR A 13 10.59 -18.69 17.75
C THR A 13 12.01 -18.16 17.52
N GLU A 14 12.99 -18.64 18.29
CA GLU A 14 14.40 -18.23 18.12
C GLU A 14 14.93 -18.46 16.69
N LYS A 15 14.49 -19.54 16.02
CA LYS A 15 14.84 -19.81 14.62
C LYS A 15 14.17 -18.82 13.66
N GLU A 16 12.93 -18.43 13.94
CA GLU A 16 12.21 -17.43 13.16
C GLU A 16 12.78 -16.03 13.36
N LYS A 17 13.23 -15.68 14.56
CA LYS A 17 13.98 -14.44 14.83
C LYS A 17 15.29 -14.38 14.04
N ALA A 18 16.09 -15.45 14.09
CA ALA A 18 17.32 -15.55 13.31
C ALA A 18 17.05 -15.46 11.79
N LEU A 19 15.99 -16.11 11.31
CA LEU A 19 15.57 -16.00 9.92
C LEU A 19 15.14 -14.57 9.55
N LEU A 20 14.36 -13.90 10.41
CA LEU A 20 13.95 -12.51 10.22
C LEU A 20 15.15 -11.57 10.09
N GLU A 21 16.12 -11.66 10.99
CA GLU A 21 17.34 -10.84 10.96
C GLU A 21 18.11 -10.99 9.64
N VAL A 22 18.21 -12.21 9.14
CA VAL A 22 18.87 -12.49 7.85
C VAL A 22 18.07 -11.92 6.68
N LEU A 23 16.74 -12.03 6.71
CA LEU A 23 15.85 -11.57 5.65
C LEU A 23 15.77 -10.04 5.53
N ILE A 24 15.79 -9.32 6.66
CA ILE A 24 15.72 -7.84 6.64
C ILE A 24 17.04 -7.20 6.23
N ASN A 25 18.14 -7.95 6.20
CA ASN A 25 19.43 -7.42 5.78
C ASN A 25 19.48 -7.21 4.24
N PRO A 26 19.67 -5.97 3.75
CA PRO A 26 19.71 -5.66 2.31
C PRO A 26 20.74 -6.49 1.52
N GLU A 27 21.87 -6.83 2.14
CA GLU A 27 22.96 -7.61 1.52
C GLU A 27 22.55 -9.05 1.17
N ASN A 28 21.45 -9.53 1.78
CA ASN A 28 20.93 -10.87 1.55
C ASN A 28 19.81 -10.92 0.51
N ARG A 29 19.34 -9.76 -0.01
CA ARG A 29 18.16 -9.68 -0.89
C ARG A 29 18.28 -10.51 -2.17
N MET A 30 19.49 -10.65 -2.71
CA MET A 30 19.76 -11.38 -3.94
C MET A 30 20.20 -12.84 -3.70
N LYS A 31 20.28 -13.27 -2.44
CA LYS A 31 20.73 -14.63 -2.10
C LYS A 31 19.61 -15.64 -2.32
N SER A 32 19.99 -16.87 -2.66
CA SER A 32 19.04 -17.97 -2.78
C SER A 32 18.44 -18.31 -1.41
N ILE A 33 17.24 -18.90 -1.38
CA ILE A 33 16.63 -19.42 -0.14
C ILE A 33 17.58 -20.39 0.58
N THR A 34 18.32 -21.20 -0.17
CA THR A 34 19.30 -22.13 0.40
C THR A 34 20.41 -21.40 1.14
N ASP A 35 20.92 -20.29 0.60
CA ASP A 35 21.96 -19.49 1.24
C ASP A 35 21.41 -18.70 2.42
N ILE A 36 20.20 -18.16 2.32
CA ILE A 36 19.48 -17.53 3.43
C ILE A 36 19.36 -18.52 4.60
N CYS A 37 18.92 -19.75 4.34
CA CYS A 37 18.78 -20.78 5.36
C CYS A 37 20.12 -21.17 5.99
N LYS A 38 21.20 -21.24 5.19
CA LYS A 38 22.56 -21.49 5.70
C LYS A 38 23.03 -20.37 6.63
N ILE A 39 22.82 -19.11 6.25
CA ILE A 39 23.20 -17.94 7.05
C ILE A 39 22.37 -17.88 8.34
N ALA A 40 21.06 -18.11 8.25
CA ALA A 40 20.13 -18.17 9.37
C ALA A 40 20.28 -19.43 10.23
N LYS A 41 21.16 -20.37 9.84
CA LYS A 41 21.37 -21.66 10.50
C LYS A 41 20.07 -22.45 10.70
N CYS A 42 19.18 -22.40 9.70
CA CYS A 42 17.89 -23.09 9.72
C CYS A 42 17.74 -24.06 8.52
N SER A 43 16.75 -24.94 8.61
CA SER A 43 16.39 -25.80 7.47
C SER A 43 15.49 -25.03 6.49
N ARG A 44 15.42 -25.50 5.23
CA ARG A 44 14.44 -24.98 4.26
C ARG A 44 12.99 -25.25 4.68
N SER A 45 12.74 -26.34 5.42
CA SER A 45 11.40 -26.61 5.97
C SER A 45 10.98 -25.51 6.93
N THR A 46 11.88 -25.11 7.83
CA THR A 46 11.65 -24.02 8.79
C THR A 46 11.34 -22.70 8.08
N TYR A 47 12.01 -22.42 6.96
CA TYR A 47 11.69 -21.26 6.13
C TYR A 47 10.24 -21.30 5.62
N TYR A 48 9.84 -22.39 4.98
CA TYR A 48 8.49 -22.47 4.41
C TYR A 48 7.40 -22.55 5.48
N GLU A 49 7.65 -23.21 6.61
CA GLU A 49 6.75 -23.18 7.77
C GLU A 49 6.58 -21.77 8.32
N ALA A 50 7.67 -21.00 8.48
CA ALA A 50 7.58 -19.62 8.95
C ALA A 50 6.72 -18.76 7.99
N PHE A 51 6.95 -18.87 6.68
CA PHE A 51 6.17 -18.12 5.68
C PHE A 51 4.73 -18.61 5.49
N SER A 52 4.38 -19.80 5.97
CA SER A 52 2.99 -20.27 6.02
C SER A 52 2.17 -19.60 7.12
N LYS A 53 2.82 -18.96 8.11
CA LYS A 53 2.18 -18.25 9.22
C LYS A 53 1.93 -16.79 8.82
N PRO A 54 0.67 -16.34 8.70
CA PRO A 54 0.36 -14.95 8.33
C PRO A 54 1.01 -13.92 9.26
N GLU A 55 1.12 -14.23 10.55
CA GLU A 55 1.67 -13.35 11.57
C GLU A 55 3.18 -13.13 11.39
N PHE A 56 3.92 -14.17 11.00
CA PHE A 56 5.35 -14.05 10.66
C PHE A 56 5.55 -13.17 9.43
N VAL A 57 4.70 -13.37 8.40
CA VAL A 57 4.73 -12.56 7.19
C VAL A 57 4.45 -11.08 7.50
N GLU A 58 3.52 -10.81 8.40
CA GLU A 58 3.20 -9.45 8.82
C GLU A 58 4.37 -8.79 9.55
N ILE A 59 5.02 -9.50 10.48
CA ILE A 59 6.22 -9.00 11.15
C ILE A 59 7.33 -8.69 10.15
N TYR A 60 7.57 -9.61 9.20
CA TYR A 60 8.58 -9.41 8.15
C TYR A 60 8.29 -8.17 7.30
N LYS A 61 7.02 -7.97 6.89
CA LYS A 61 6.59 -6.78 6.14
C LYS A 61 6.81 -5.51 6.95
N GLN A 62 6.41 -5.51 8.22
CA GLN A 62 6.55 -4.37 9.10
C GLN A 62 8.02 -3.95 9.23
N TYR A 63 8.92 -4.90 9.48
CA TYR A 63 10.35 -4.61 9.58
C TYR A 63 10.95 -4.16 8.24
N SER A 64 10.51 -4.73 7.12
CA SER A 64 10.92 -4.29 5.79
C SER A 64 10.54 -2.84 5.52
N VAL A 65 9.32 -2.45 5.89
CA VAL A 65 8.84 -1.07 5.78
C VAL A 65 9.62 -0.14 6.73
N ASP A 66 9.86 -0.55 7.97
CA ASP A 66 10.57 0.27 8.94
C ASP A 66 12.03 0.51 8.54
N LEU A 67 12.68 -0.49 7.94
CA LEU A 67 14.00 -0.32 7.34
C LEU A 67 13.99 0.72 6.21
N VAL A 68 12.98 0.68 5.33
CA VAL A 68 12.82 1.70 4.28
C VAL A 68 12.63 3.08 4.90
N LYS A 69 11.78 3.22 5.93
CA LYS A 69 11.54 4.50 6.63
C LYS A 69 12.83 5.09 7.19
N GLN A 70 13.73 4.27 7.73
CA GLN A 70 15.04 4.74 8.22
C GLN A 70 15.90 5.34 7.11
N SER A 71 15.75 4.87 5.87
CA SER A 71 16.50 5.39 4.72
C SER A 71 15.90 6.65 4.07
N VAL A 72 14.63 6.99 4.39
CA VAL A 72 13.88 8.09 3.72
C VAL A 72 14.60 9.42 3.81
N ALA A 73 15.22 9.76 4.95
CA ALA A 73 15.91 11.03 5.12
C ALA A 73 17.08 11.21 4.12
N SER A 74 17.85 10.13 3.87
CA SER A 74 18.96 10.15 2.91
C SER A 74 18.47 10.32 1.48
N VAL A 75 17.36 9.64 1.15
CA VAL A 75 16.69 9.77 -0.16
C VAL A 75 16.19 11.20 -0.34
N LEU A 76 15.52 11.77 0.67
CA LEU A 76 15.02 13.14 0.64
C LEU A 76 16.14 14.16 0.41
N ASN A 77 17.26 14.02 1.12
CA ASN A 77 18.44 14.88 0.93
C ASN A 77 19.00 14.78 -0.50
N THR A 78 18.99 13.60 -1.09
CA THR A 78 19.39 13.40 -2.48
C THR A 78 18.41 14.07 -3.44
N PHE A 79 17.11 13.92 -3.22
CA PHE A 79 16.08 14.59 -4.02
C PHE A 79 16.22 16.11 -3.96
N ILE A 80 16.44 16.69 -2.77
CA ILE A 80 16.65 18.13 -2.59
C ILE A 80 17.85 18.61 -3.40
N ARG A 81 18.99 17.91 -3.28
CA ARG A 81 20.21 18.26 -4.01
C ARG A 81 20.02 18.21 -5.52
N GLU A 82 19.40 17.14 -6.04
CA GLU A 82 19.20 17.01 -7.50
C GLU A 82 18.15 18.00 -8.02
N ALA A 83 17.12 18.31 -7.22
CA ALA A 83 16.17 19.37 -7.55
C ALA A 83 16.84 20.74 -7.63
N GLN A 84 17.70 21.08 -6.66
CA GLN A 84 18.48 22.33 -6.66
C GLN A 84 19.45 22.45 -7.84
N ARG A 85 19.89 21.31 -8.40
CA ARG A 85 20.71 21.23 -9.62
C ARG A 85 19.90 21.35 -10.91
N GLY A 86 18.59 21.55 -10.82
CA GLY A 86 17.71 21.73 -11.98
C GLY A 86 16.98 20.46 -12.43
N SER A 87 17.04 19.36 -11.67
CA SER A 87 16.26 18.17 -12.00
C SER A 87 14.77 18.39 -11.72
N PHE A 88 14.01 18.61 -12.79
CA PHE A 88 12.57 18.86 -12.72
C PHE A 88 11.81 17.73 -12.01
N GLN A 89 12.14 16.46 -12.27
CA GLN A 89 11.41 15.32 -11.69
C GLN A 89 11.57 15.27 -10.16
N HIS A 90 12.78 15.46 -9.64
CA HIS A 90 13.01 15.50 -8.19
C HIS A 90 12.31 16.71 -7.56
N GLY A 91 12.36 17.88 -8.23
CA GLY A 91 11.67 19.09 -7.78
C GLY A 91 10.16 18.92 -7.74
N LYS A 92 9.56 18.33 -8.79
CA LYS A 92 8.13 18.05 -8.88
C LYS A 92 7.67 17.21 -7.68
N VAL A 93 8.36 16.11 -7.40
CA VAL A 93 8.04 15.24 -6.25
C VAL A 93 8.09 16.00 -4.93
N LEU A 94 9.10 16.86 -4.72
CA LEU A 94 9.21 17.67 -3.50
C LEU A 94 8.08 18.70 -3.37
N LEU A 95 7.69 19.35 -4.47
CA LEU A 95 6.62 20.34 -4.49
C LEU A 95 5.23 19.69 -4.26
N GLU A 96 5.02 18.50 -4.81
CA GLU A 96 3.82 17.69 -4.55
C GLU A 96 3.76 17.26 -3.07
N MET A 97 4.87 16.76 -2.50
CA MET A 97 4.94 16.41 -1.08
C MET A 97 4.72 17.60 -0.15
N ALA A 98 5.16 18.79 -0.56
CA ALA A 98 4.93 20.03 0.20
C ALA A 98 3.51 20.61 0.02
N GLY A 99 2.70 20.05 -0.88
CA GLY A 99 1.34 20.52 -1.16
C GLY A 99 1.27 21.85 -1.91
N VAL A 100 2.39 22.33 -2.45
CA VAL A 100 2.46 23.61 -3.20
C VAL A 100 2.26 23.42 -4.70
N TYR A 101 2.23 22.17 -5.17
CA TYR A 101 1.97 21.80 -6.54
C TYR A 101 1.06 20.57 -6.60
N THR A 102 0.07 20.61 -7.48
CA THR A 102 -0.80 19.48 -7.81
C THR A 102 -0.87 19.35 -9.32
N GLU A 103 -0.55 18.18 -9.84
CA GLU A 103 -0.70 17.91 -11.27
C GLU A 103 -2.19 17.90 -11.64
N LYS A 104 -2.55 18.70 -12.66
CA LYS A 104 -3.91 18.68 -13.19
C LYS A 104 -4.12 17.38 -13.95
N GLN A 105 -5.05 16.56 -13.50
CA GLN A 105 -5.49 15.38 -14.24
C GLN A 105 -6.60 15.79 -15.22
N GLN A 106 -6.39 15.52 -16.49
CA GLN A 106 -7.43 15.64 -17.51
C GLN A 106 -8.20 14.31 -17.51
N LEU A 107 -9.43 14.33 -16.99
CA LEU A 107 -10.28 13.15 -16.92
C LEU A 107 -11.14 13.09 -18.19
N ASP A 108 -10.72 12.28 -19.15
CA ASP A 108 -11.52 11.99 -20.33
C ASP A 108 -12.58 10.93 -19.96
N HIS A 109 -13.84 11.36 -19.86
CA HIS A 109 -14.97 10.46 -19.69
C HIS A 109 -15.42 9.96 -21.08
N SER A 110 -15.14 8.69 -21.39
CA SER A 110 -15.58 8.03 -22.64
C SER A 110 -16.93 7.30 -22.51
N GLY A 111 -17.66 7.53 -21.41
CA GLY A 111 -19.00 6.97 -21.20
C GLY A 111 -20.06 7.82 -21.89
N ASN A 112 -21.01 7.17 -22.56
CA ASN A 112 -22.19 7.86 -23.04
C ASN A 112 -23.02 8.27 -21.81
N ILE A 113 -23.12 9.58 -21.53
CA ILE A 113 -24.01 10.05 -20.48
C ILE A 113 -25.42 9.76 -20.97
N ASN A 114 -26.10 8.81 -20.33
CA ASN A 114 -27.50 8.52 -20.63
C ASN A 114 -28.34 9.70 -20.12
N THR A 115 -28.49 10.75 -20.93
CA THR A 115 -29.33 11.91 -20.65
C THR A 115 -30.81 11.59 -20.88
N ASN A 116 -31.23 10.35 -20.63
CA ASN A 116 -32.63 9.96 -20.75
C ASN A 116 -33.42 10.84 -19.78
N ASN A 117 -34.14 11.80 -20.33
CA ASN A 117 -35.05 12.61 -19.55
C ASN A 117 -36.20 11.68 -19.14
N PRO A 118 -36.36 11.36 -17.85
CA PRO A 118 -37.38 10.41 -17.39
C PRO A 118 -38.81 10.92 -17.63
N TYR A 119 -38.94 12.19 -18.04
CA TYR A 119 -40.20 12.85 -18.34
C TYR A 119 -40.45 13.05 -19.85
N GLU A 120 -39.57 12.54 -20.71
CA GLU A 120 -39.73 12.64 -22.16
C GLU A 120 -40.99 11.88 -22.62
N GLY A 121 -41.87 12.56 -23.34
CA GLY A 121 -43.12 11.99 -23.86
C GLY A 121 -44.34 12.10 -22.94
N LEU A 122 -44.22 12.66 -21.74
CA LEU A 122 -45.37 12.95 -20.87
C LEU A 122 -46.15 14.17 -21.37
N THR A 123 -47.48 14.10 -21.31
CA THR A 123 -48.34 15.25 -21.59
C THR A 123 -48.31 16.24 -20.43
N LYS A 124 -48.69 17.48 -20.71
CA LYS A 124 -48.77 18.55 -19.69
C LYS A 124 -49.62 18.13 -18.48
N GLU A 125 -50.71 17.42 -18.70
CA GLU A 125 -51.62 16.95 -17.66
C GLU A 125 -50.97 15.87 -16.77
N GLN A 126 -50.20 14.95 -17.37
CA GLN A 126 -49.48 13.91 -16.64
C GLN A 126 -48.33 14.49 -15.81
N LEU A 127 -47.62 15.49 -16.34
CA LEU A 127 -46.60 16.22 -15.60
C LEU A 127 -47.21 17.00 -14.42
N LEU A 128 -48.37 17.63 -14.63
CA LEU A 128 -49.06 18.36 -13.58
C LEU A 128 -49.51 17.42 -12.47
N LYS A 129 -50.01 16.23 -12.82
CA LYS A 129 -50.41 15.20 -11.87
C LYS A 129 -49.23 14.68 -11.04
N LEU A 130 -48.10 14.39 -11.67
CA LEU A 130 -46.87 13.98 -10.99
C LEU A 130 -46.32 15.05 -10.04
N ALA A 131 -46.51 16.33 -10.37
CA ALA A 131 -46.10 17.46 -9.53
C ALA A 131 -47.11 17.79 -8.43
N SER A 132 -48.35 17.30 -8.54
CA SER A 132 -49.43 17.53 -7.56
C SER A 132 -49.68 16.34 -6.63
N ASP A 133 -49.24 15.13 -6.99
CA ASP A 133 -49.30 13.92 -6.14
C ASP A 133 -48.15 13.93 -5.11
N GLU A 134 -47.98 15.05 -4.38
CA GLU A 134 -47.33 15.07 -3.07
C GLU A 134 -48.42 14.91 -1.98
N GLU A 135 -48.84 13.66 -1.74
CA GLU A 135 -49.33 13.14 -0.46
C GLU A 135 -48.76 11.73 -0.22
#